data_AF-A0A831LMN2-F1
#
_entry.id   AF-A0A831LMN2-F1
#
_cell.length_a   1.000
_cell.length_b   1.000
_cell.length_c   1.000
_cell.angle_alpha   90.00
_cell.angle_beta   90.00
_cell.angle_gamma   90.00
#
_symmetry.space_group_name_H-M   'P 1'
#
loop_
_entity.id
_entity.type
_entity.pdbx_description
1 polymer ?
#
loop_
_entity_poly.entity_id
_entity_poly.type
_entity_poly.pdbx_seq_one_letter_code
_entity_poly.pdbx_strand_id
1 'polypeptide(L)'
;MQSRYEEEFVESAVMLCAMGRRPGAPALQVARFHRERERLYAILDPDERNAAFFQLHLEWFREWGLDEVLNRVVAEYPVLPNALEVLAFRQARNRNAEGAELYVNAAGGRHGVIAFCSERWLRAADLAAFLRHELMHLADMVDPVFGYSPRLDLGRGTAIEQRLVRERYRVLWAVTIDGRLDRAGRATIAGRAQRQAEFDRAFSFWPESRRQEVFTALWTDPAPAHAGLLALAADPRALRATRQPLPGGSCPLCDFPTFHWVATAALNPQVIAAIQAEFPSWTPDQGLCNRCAEVYESARFPVPANLCV
;
A
#
# COMPACT_ATOMS: atom_id res chain seq x y z
N MET A 1 -8.94 15.65 18.14
CA MET A 1 -8.85 15.56 16.67
C MET A 1 -9.83 16.50 15.98
N GLN A 2 -9.36 17.36 15.08
CA GLN A 2 -10.17 18.19 14.19
C GLN A 2 -10.31 17.53 12.81
N SER A 3 -11.52 17.43 12.26
CA SER A 3 -11.72 17.02 10.86
C SER A 3 -11.44 18.20 9.92
N ARG A 4 -10.64 17.98 8.87
CA ARG A 4 -10.37 18.97 7.81
C ARG A 4 -10.72 18.41 6.44
N TYR A 5 -11.11 19.29 5.52
CA TYR A 5 -11.50 18.91 4.16
C TYR A 5 -10.74 19.77 3.16
N GLU A 6 -10.19 19.14 2.13
CA GLU A 6 -9.62 19.83 0.98
C GLU A 6 -10.72 20.44 0.10
N GLU A 7 -10.45 21.58 -0.53
CA GLU A 7 -11.43 22.30 -1.34
C GLU A 7 -12.00 21.45 -2.49
N GLU A 8 -11.13 20.86 -3.31
CA GLU A 8 -11.52 20.02 -4.45
C GLU A 8 -12.35 18.80 -4.01
N PHE A 9 -12.09 18.27 -2.82
CA PHE A 9 -12.83 17.16 -2.23
C PHE A 9 -14.27 17.55 -1.90
N VAL A 10 -14.44 18.70 -1.24
CA VAL A 10 -15.75 19.24 -0.85
C VAL A 10 -16.55 19.61 -2.10
N GLU A 11 -15.94 20.37 -3.01
CA GLU A 11 -16.57 20.77 -4.28
C GLU A 11 -17.05 19.54 -5.07
N SER A 12 -16.17 18.56 -5.27
CA SER A 12 -16.51 17.35 -6.03
C SER A 12 -17.70 16.60 -5.42
N ALA A 13 -17.75 16.47 -4.08
CA ALA A 13 -18.82 15.78 -3.39
C ALA A 13 -20.17 16.53 -3.51
N VAL A 14 -20.15 17.85 -3.33
CA VAL A 14 -21.33 18.73 -3.48
C VAL A 14 -21.84 18.70 -4.92
N MET A 15 -20.95 18.80 -5.91
CA MET A 15 -21.34 18.76 -7.31
C MET A 15 -22.00 17.44 -7.73
N LEU A 16 -21.60 16.30 -7.15
CA LEU A 16 -22.29 15.02 -7.37
C LEU A 16 -23.75 15.03 -6.87
N CYS A 17 -24.01 15.68 -5.73
CA CYS A 17 -25.37 15.88 -5.22
C CYS A 17 -26.17 16.83 -6.11
N ALA A 18 -25.58 17.98 -6.48
CA ALA A 18 -26.23 18.98 -7.33
C ALA A 18 -26.61 18.44 -8.71
N MET A 19 -25.78 17.56 -9.29
CA MET A 19 -26.06 16.88 -10.56
C MET A 19 -27.09 15.74 -10.45
N GLY A 20 -27.65 15.49 -9.25
CA GLY A 20 -28.59 14.38 -9.02
C GLY A 20 -27.95 12.99 -9.13
N ARG A 21 -26.61 12.90 -9.18
CA ARG A 21 -25.88 11.63 -9.27
C ARG A 21 -25.85 10.90 -7.92
N ARG A 22 -26.07 11.64 -6.83
CA ARG A 22 -26.27 11.09 -5.49
C ARG A 22 -27.66 11.49 -4.96
N PRO A 23 -28.47 10.52 -4.50
CA PRO A 23 -29.75 10.84 -3.88
C PRO A 23 -29.55 11.50 -2.51
N GLY A 24 -30.47 12.39 -2.12
CA GLY A 24 -30.47 13.02 -0.80
C GLY A 24 -30.56 14.55 -0.82
N ALA A 25 -30.28 15.20 -1.95
CA ALA A 25 -30.46 16.64 -2.12
C ALA A 25 -31.85 16.96 -2.74
N PRO A 26 -32.76 17.64 -2.01
CA PRO A 26 -34.03 18.13 -2.54
C PRO A 26 -33.82 19.12 -3.70
N ALA A 27 -34.68 19.06 -4.72
CA ALA A 27 -34.59 19.94 -5.91
C ALA A 27 -34.57 21.44 -5.56
N LEU A 28 -35.35 21.86 -4.55
CA LEU A 28 -35.36 23.25 -4.08
C LEU A 28 -34.01 23.68 -3.46
N GLN A 29 -33.35 22.77 -2.72
CA GLN A 29 -32.01 23.03 -2.19
C GLN A 29 -30.96 23.09 -3.30
N VAL A 30 -31.04 22.20 -4.29
CA VAL A 30 -30.14 22.24 -5.46
C VAL A 30 -30.31 23.56 -6.24
N ALA A 31 -31.55 24.02 -6.46
CA ALA A 31 -31.80 25.31 -7.11
C ALA A 31 -31.26 26.50 -6.28
N ARG A 32 -31.35 26.42 -4.94
CA ARG A 32 -30.79 27.43 -4.02
C ARG A 32 -29.27 27.44 -4.11
N PHE A 33 -28.61 26.28 -4.05
CA PHE A 33 -27.17 26.13 -4.22
C PHE A 33 -26.69 26.79 -5.51
N HIS A 34 -27.31 26.48 -6.66
CA HIS A 34 -26.91 27.10 -7.93
C HIS A 34 -27.04 28.63 -7.89
N ARG A 35 -28.15 29.17 -7.37
CA ARG A 35 -28.33 30.62 -7.27
C ARG A 35 -27.30 31.28 -6.35
N GLU A 36 -26.95 30.66 -5.22
CA GLU A 36 -25.92 31.18 -4.32
C GLU A 36 -24.54 31.13 -4.99
N ARG A 37 -24.24 30.02 -5.67
CA ARG A 37 -22.99 29.83 -6.43
C ARG A 37 -22.82 30.86 -7.54
N GLU A 38 -23.86 31.13 -8.33
CA GLU A 38 -23.80 32.11 -9.42
C GLU A 38 -23.48 33.52 -8.93
N ARG A 39 -23.87 33.89 -7.70
CA ARG A 39 -23.55 35.22 -7.13
C ARG A 39 -22.06 35.40 -6.88
N LEU A 40 -21.32 34.32 -6.65
CA LEU A 40 -19.89 34.39 -6.33
C LEU A 40 -19.05 34.86 -7.53
N TYR A 41 -19.53 34.69 -8.77
CA TYR A 41 -18.85 35.21 -9.96
C TYR A 41 -18.79 36.74 -10.01
N ALA A 42 -19.59 37.45 -9.21
CA ALA A 42 -19.53 38.90 -9.08
C ALA A 42 -18.32 39.39 -8.25
N ILE A 43 -17.67 38.49 -7.48
CA ILE A 43 -16.44 38.82 -6.75
C ILE A 43 -15.29 38.95 -7.75
N LEU A 44 -14.67 40.13 -7.79
CA LEU A 44 -13.63 40.46 -8.78
C LEU A 44 -12.25 39.95 -8.38
N ASP A 45 -11.96 39.91 -7.07
CA ASP A 45 -10.70 39.38 -6.56
C ASP A 45 -10.70 37.84 -6.65
N PRO A 46 -9.72 37.23 -7.35
CA PRO A 46 -9.70 35.78 -7.53
C PRO A 46 -9.54 34.99 -6.23
N ASP A 47 -8.74 35.48 -5.27
CA ASP A 47 -8.46 34.76 -4.03
C ASP A 47 -9.64 34.82 -3.07
N GLU A 48 -10.26 36.01 -2.95
CA GLU A 48 -11.52 36.20 -2.22
C GLU A 48 -12.63 35.32 -2.80
N ARG A 49 -12.72 35.27 -4.14
CA ARG A 49 -13.72 34.44 -4.83
C ARG A 49 -13.50 32.95 -4.57
N ASN A 50 -12.26 32.46 -4.64
CA ASN A 50 -11.94 31.06 -4.35
C ASN A 50 -12.27 30.71 -2.89
N ALA A 51 -11.91 31.58 -1.94
CA ALA A 51 -12.27 31.39 -0.54
C ALA A 51 -13.80 31.35 -0.33
N ALA A 52 -14.55 32.21 -1.02
CA ALA A 52 -16.01 32.22 -0.97
C ALA A 52 -16.63 30.95 -1.59
N PHE A 53 -16.09 30.45 -2.70
CA PHE A 53 -16.51 29.17 -3.29
C PHE A 53 -16.28 28.02 -2.32
N PHE A 54 -15.10 27.94 -1.69
CA PHE A 54 -14.81 26.91 -0.70
C PHE A 54 -15.78 26.97 0.48
N GLN A 55 -16.05 28.16 1.05
CA GLN A 55 -16.99 28.30 2.16
C GLN A 55 -18.41 27.87 1.75
N LEU A 56 -18.89 28.31 0.59
CA LEU A 56 -20.21 27.90 0.08
C LEU A 56 -20.29 26.37 -0.08
N HIS A 57 -19.31 25.75 -0.73
CA HIS A 57 -19.28 24.30 -0.89
C HIS A 57 -19.22 23.59 0.48
N LEU A 58 -18.45 24.10 1.45
CA LEU A 58 -18.35 23.51 2.77
C LEU A 58 -19.66 23.61 3.57
N GLU A 59 -20.39 24.71 3.45
CA GLU A 59 -21.72 24.86 4.05
C GLU A 59 -22.70 23.86 3.46
N TRP A 60 -22.76 23.74 2.13
CA TRP A 60 -23.65 22.78 1.46
C TRP A 60 -23.23 21.32 1.70
N PHE A 61 -21.94 21.05 1.85
CA PHE A 61 -21.43 19.73 2.22
C PHE A 61 -21.98 19.28 3.58
N ARG A 62 -22.08 20.21 4.53
CA ARG A 62 -22.72 19.98 5.84
C ARG A 62 -24.24 19.96 5.77
N GLU A 63 -24.86 20.90 5.06
CA GLU A 63 -26.32 20.96 4.91
C GLU A 63 -26.89 19.68 4.25
N TRP A 64 -26.13 19.05 3.35
CA TRP A 64 -26.48 17.76 2.73
C TRP A 64 -25.98 16.52 3.50
N GLY A 65 -25.47 16.69 4.72
CA GLY A 65 -25.06 15.61 5.63
C GLY A 65 -23.89 14.76 5.12
N LEU A 66 -23.05 15.30 4.23
CA LEU A 66 -21.89 14.57 3.70
C LEU A 66 -20.81 14.42 4.77
N ASP A 67 -20.65 15.42 5.63
CA ASP A 67 -19.73 15.38 6.77
C ASP A 67 -20.18 14.35 7.81
N GLU A 68 -21.48 14.26 8.09
CA GLU A 68 -22.05 13.28 9.02
C GLU A 68 -21.78 11.85 8.58
N VAL A 69 -21.84 11.57 7.28
CA VAL A 69 -21.52 10.25 6.72
C VAL A 69 -20.07 9.86 7.04
N LEU A 70 -19.13 10.78 6.91
CA LEU A 70 -17.72 10.52 7.24
C LEU A 70 -17.54 10.37 8.75
N ASN A 71 -18.04 11.32 9.52
CA ASN A 71 -17.88 11.36 10.98
C ASN A 71 -18.51 10.15 11.67
N ARG A 72 -19.61 9.59 11.12
CA ARG A 72 -20.22 8.36 11.62
C ARG A 72 -19.28 7.16 11.56
N VAL A 73 -18.51 7.02 10.47
CA VAL A 73 -17.54 5.92 10.34
C VAL A 73 -16.30 6.18 11.18
N VAL A 74 -15.84 7.44 11.25
CA VAL A 74 -14.72 7.84 12.12
C VAL A 74 -15.02 7.52 13.60
N ALA A 75 -16.26 7.71 14.05
CA ALA A 75 -16.67 7.40 15.42
C ALA A 75 -16.56 5.91 15.78
N GLU A 76 -16.46 5.01 14.80
CA GLU A 76 -16.22 3.58 15.04
C GLU A 76 -14.79 3.31 15.57
N TYR A 77 -13.87 4.28 15.49
CA TYR A 77 -12.45 4.15 15.83
C TYR A 77 -12.06 5.12 16.97
N PRO A 78 -12.41 4.83 18.23
CA PRO A 78 -12.22 5.75 19.36
C PRO A 78 -10.75 6.04 19.71
N VAL A 79 -9.81 5.25 19.19
CA VAL A 79 -8.37 5.49 19.36
C VAL A 79 -7.90 6.74 18.59
N LEU A 80 -8.51 7.03 17.43
CA LEU A 80 -8.05 8.10 16.54
C LEU A 80 -8.25 9.51 17.12
N PRO A 81 -9.40 9.86 17.74
CA PRO A 81 -9.59 11.18 18.32
C PRO A 81 -8.54 11.59 19.36
N ASN A 82 -8.02 10.61 20.10
CA ASN A 82 -7.00 10.78 21.14
C ASN A 82 -5.58 10.77 20.58
N ALA A 83 -5.35 10.09 19.45
CA ALA A 83 -4.03 9.92 18.88
C ALA A 83 -3.69 10.95 17.78
N LEU A 84 -4.69 11.56 17.14
CA LEU A 84 -4.52 12.49 16.03
C LEU A 84 -4.94 13.91 16.41
N GLU A 85 -4.13 14.89 16.04
CA GLU A 85 -4.52 16.30 16.12
C GLU A 85 -5.52 16.63 15.02
N VAL A 86 -5.27 16.13 13.81
CA VAL A 86 -6.05 16.40 12.59
C VAL A 86 -6.31 15.09 11.84
N LEU A 87 -7.54 14.94 11.32
CA LEU A 87 -7.89 13.97 10.30
C LEU A 87 -8.38 14.73 9.06
N ALA A 88 -7.60 14.71 7.98
CA ALA A 88 -7.91 15.41 6.75
C ALA A 88 -8.48 14.45 5.68
N PHE A 89 -9.51 14.90 4.97
CA PHE A 89 -10.06 14.21 3.81
C PHE A 89 -9.68 14.94 2.53
N ARG A 90 -9.21 14.19 1.54
CA ARG A 90 -8.61 14.73 0.31
C ARG A 90 -9.15 14.05 -0.94
N GLN A 91 -9.13 14.79 -2.04
CA GLN A 91 -9.51 14.25 -3.34
C GLN A 91 -8.36 13.42 -3.90
N ALA A 92 -8.59 12.12 -4.11
CA ALA A 92 -7.64 11.30 -4.85
C ALA A 92 -7.81 11.51 -6.35
N ARG A 93 -6.69 11.66 -7.08
CA ARG A 93 -6.68 11.84 -8.54
C ARG A 93 -7.18 10.61 -9.31
N ASN A 94 -6.99 9.43 -8.75
CA ASN A 94 -7.41 8.15 -9.31
C ASN A 94 -7.42 7.07 -8.21
N ARG A 95 -7.95 5.89 -8.55
CA ARG A 95 -8.07 4.73 -7.63
C ARG A 95 -6.75 4.29 -6.99
N ASN A 96 -5.61 4.48 -7.67
CA ASN A 96 -4.30 4.09 -7.14
C ASN A 96 -3.73 5.10 -6.14
N ALA A 97 -4.30 6.30 -6.07
CA ALA A 97 -3.94 7.34 -5.12
C ALA A 97 -4.92 7.39 -3.93
N GLU A 98 -5.84 6.44 -3.82
CA GLU A 98 -6.72 6.31 -2.66
C GLU A 98 -5.98 5.59 -1.53
N GLY A 99 -6.24 6.01 -0.30
CA GLY A 99 -5.70 5.35 0.89
C GLY A 99 -5.55 6.29 2.08
N ALA A 100 -5.09 5.73 3.19
CA ALA A 100 -4.68 6.46 4.37
C ALA A 100 -3.17 6.69 4.45
N GLU A 101 -2.79 7.86 4.96
CA GLU A 101 -1.41 8.21 5.29
C GLU A 101 -1.34 8.88 6.67
N LEU A 102 -0.28 8.56 7.42
CA LEU A 102 0.02 9.17 8.72
C LEU A 102 1.24 10.08 8.60
N TYR A 103 1.05 11.35 8.90
CA TYR A 103 2.11 12.35 8.97
C TYR A 103 2.44 12.65 10.43
N VAL A 104 3.74 12.77 10.74
CA VAL A 104 4.23 13.17 12.06
C VAL A 104 5.02 14.47 11.91
N ASN A 105 4.58 15.52 12.59
CA ASN A 105 5.27 16.81 12.56
C ASN A 105 6.53 16.80 13.45
N ALA A 106 7.34 17.86 13.35
CA ALA A 106 8.59 17.97 14.12
C ALA A 106 8.37 18.00 15.66
N ALA A 107 7.20 18.42 16.12
CA ALA A 107 6.81 18.43 17.53
C ALA A 107 6.22 17.09 18.01
N GLY A 108 6.15 16.06 17.14
CA GLY A 108 5.58 14.75 17.45
C GLY A 108 4.06 14.66 17.29
N GLY A 109 3.40 15.74 16.88
CA GLY A 109 1.98 15.76 16.56
C GLY A 109 1.67 14.91 15.33
N ARG A 110 0.58 14.15 15.39
CA ARG A 110 0.20 13.17 14.37
C ARG A 110 -1.03 13.65 13.59
N HIS A 111 -0.95 13.63 12.27
CA HIS A 111 -2.02 14.00 11.34
C HIS A 111 -2.34 12.83 10.42
N GLY A 112 -3.60 12.37 10.45
CA GLY A 112 -4.10 11.38 9.51
C GLY A 112 -4.64 12.05 8.24
N VAL A 113 -4.40 11.45 7.09
CA VAL A 113 -4.97 11.87 5.81
C VAL A 113 -5.67 10.66 5.20
N ILE A 114 -6.92 10.82 4.76
CA ILE A 114 -7.63 9.83 3.95
C ILE A 114 -7.95 10.47 2.60
N ALA A 115 -7.36 9.92 1.54
CA ALA A 115 -7.61 10.36 0.17
C ALA A 115 -8.54 9.37 -0.54
N PHE A 116 -9.58 9.86 -1.20
CA PHE A 116 -10.40 9.02 -2.08
C PHE A 116 -11.05 9.76 -3.24
N CYS A 117 -11.42 9.01 -4.28
CA CYS A 117 -12.09 9.54 -5.46
C CYS A 117 -13.57 9.78 -5.18
N SER A 118 -14.10 10.90 -5.67
CA SER A 118 -15.46 11.35 -5.42
C SER A 118 -16.53 10.36 -5.89
N GLU A 119 -16.25 9.47 -6.84
CA GLU A 119 -17.17 8.41 -7.27
C GLU A 119 -17.55 7.46 -6.13
N ARG A 120 -16.77 7.36 -5.06
CA ARG A 120 -17.16 6.57 -3.87
C ARG A 120 -18.45 7.11 -3.23
N TRP A 121 -18.73 8.40 -3.35
CA TRP A 121 -19.97 8.99 -2.84
C TRP A 121 -21.24 8.45 -3.52
N LEU A 122 -21.12 7.85 -4.71
CA LEU A 122 -22.25 7.29 -5.45
C LEU A 122 -22.79 6.01 -4.81
N ARG A 123 -21.98 5.32 -3.99
CA ARG A 123 -22.32 4.04 -3.36
C ARG A 123 -21.95 4.07 -1.89
N ALA A 124 -22.91 4.44 -1.04
CA ALA A 124 -22.69 4.64 0.39
C ALA A 124 -22.07 3.42 1.10
N ALA A 125 -22.48 2.21 0.73
CA ALA A 125 -21.91 0.97 1.29
C ALA A 125 -20.43 0.81 0.94
N ASP A 126 -20.05 1.06 -0.32
CA ASP A 126 -18.67 0.95 -0.80
C ASP A 126 -17.77 2.02 -0.15
N LEU A 127 -18.29 3.24 0.05
CA LEU A 127 -17.59 4.28 0.78
C LEU A 127 -17.35 3.88 2.24
N ALA A 128 -18.37 3.38 2.93
CA ALA A 128 -18.23 2.98 4.33
C ALA A 128 -17.24 1.82 4.49
N ALA A 129 -17.26 0.83 3.59
CA ALA A 129 -16.29 -0.27 3.58
C ALA A 129 -14.85 0.24 3.36
N PHE A 130 -14.65 1.15 2.41
CA PHE A 130 -13.36 1.79 2.18
C PHE A 130 -12.88 2.58 3.40
N LEU A 131 -13.71 3.47 3.94
CA LEU A 131 -13.34 4.27 5.11
C LEU A 131 -12.97 3.41 6.30
N ARG A 132 -13.70 2.32 6.57
CA ARG A 132 -13.33 1.38 7.63
C ARG A 132 -11.96 0.75 7.40
N HIS A 133 -11.68 0.32 6.16
CA HIS A 133 -10.38 -0.23 5.81
C HIS A 133 -9.25 0.77 6.09
N GLU A 134 -9.38 2.00 5.59
CA GLU A 134 -8.36 3.04 5.74
C GLU A 134 -8.23 3.58 7.18
N LEU A 135 -9.34 3.70 7.91
CA LEU A 135 -9.32 4.09 9.31
C LEU A 135 -8.68 3.00 10.19
N MET A 136 -8.83 1.73 9.82
CA MET A 136 -8.15 0.64 10.52
C MET A 136 -6.63 0.65 10.29
N HIS A 137 -6.17 1.03 9.08
CA HIS A 137 -4.74 1.31 8.86
C HIS A 137 -4.26 2.41 9.81
N LEU A 138 -4.96 3.54 9.88
CA LEU A 138 -4.58 4.61 10.81
C LEU A 138 -4.63 4.17 12.27
N ALA A 139 -5.63 3.38 12.66
CA ALA A 139 -5.79 2.88 14.02
C ALA A 139 -4.59 2.00 14.42
N ASP A 140 -4.20 1.06 13.54
CA ASP A 140 -3.00 0.25 13.72
C ASP A 140 -1.73 1.13 13.77
N MET A 141 -1.61 2.14 12.91
CA MET A 141 -0.42 3.02 12.88
C MET A 141 -0.23 3.82 14.18
N VAL A 142 -1.32 4.13 14.88
CA VAL A 142 -1.26 4.89 16.14
C VAL A 142 -1.25 4.02 17.38
N ASP A 143 -1.63 2.75 17.28
CA ASP A 143 -1.67 1.78 18.38
C ASP A 143 -0.25 1.32 18.77
N PRO A 144 0.20 1.59 20.01
CA PRO A 144 1.49 1.10 20.51
C PRO A 144 1.63 -0.42 20.47
N VAL A 145 0.54 -1.18 20.61
CA VAL A 145 0.55 -2.65 20.59
C VAL A 145 0.85 -3.18 19.19
N PHE A 146 0.30 -2.53 18.15
CA PHE A 146 0.63 -2.86 16.77
C PHE A 146 2.10 -2.57 16.46
N GLY A 147 2.66 -1.49 17.04
CA GLY A 147 4.09 -1.19 16.98
C GLY A 147 4.56 -0.69 15.62
N TYR A 148 3.74 0.12 14.94
CA TYR A 148 4.06 0.66 13.62
C TYR A 148 5.35 1.49 13.61
N SER A 149 6.20 1.24 12.63
CA SER A 149 7.36 2.08 12.30
C SER A 149 7.22 2.63 10.87
N PRO A 150 7.30 3.96 10.65
CA PRO A 150 7.29 4.54 9.31
C PRO A 150 8.58 4.22 8.54
N ARG A 151 9.66 3.93 9.26
CA ARG A 151 10.89 3.41 8.68
C ARG A 151 10.79 1.90 8.64
N LEU A 152 10.40 1.38 7.49
CA LEU A 152 10.55 -0.04 7.19
C LEU A 152 12.05 -0.32 7.09
N ASP A 153 12.63 -0.94 8.12
CA ASP A 153 14.00 -1.44 8.04
C ASP A 153 13.99 -2.71 7.19
N LEU A 154 14.10 -2.51 5.88
CA LEU A 154 14.07 -3.58 4.88
C LEU A 154 15.45 -4.22 4.68
N GLY A 155 16.45 -3.85 5.50
CA GLY A 155 17.83 -4.32 5.37
C GLY A 155 18.55 -3.83 4.11
N ARG A 156 19.69 -4.46 3.80
CA ARG A 156 20.51 -4.19 2.61
C ARG A 156 19.99 -4.98 1.41
N GLY A 157 18.89 -4.53 0.82
CA GLY A 157 18.36 -5.06 -0.44
C GLY A 157 18.31 -4.01 -1.54
N THR A 158 18.25 -4.44 -2.80
CA THR A 158 18.09 -3.53 -3.95
C THR A 158 16.75 -2.78 -3.90
N ALA A 159 16.61 -1.70 -4.68
CA ALA A 159 15.35 -0.96 -4.77
C ALA A 159 14.16 -1.85 -5.19
N ILE A 160 14.41 -2.88 -6.01
CA ILE A 160 13.40 -3.84 -6.47
C ILE A 160 12.97 -4.75 -5.32
N GLU A 161 13.92 -5.31 -4.57
CA GLU A 161 13.63 -6.15 -3.40
C GLU A 161 12.84 -5.37 -2.35
N GLN A 162 13.25 -4.13 -2.07
CA GLN A 162 12.53 -3.25 -1.15
C GLN A 162 11.10 -2.95 -1.62
N ARG A 163 10.88 -2.76 -2.93
CA ARG A 163 9.54 -2.57 -3.49
C ARG A 163 8.70 -3.83 -3.30
N LEU A 164 9.24 -5.01 -3.58
CA LEU A 164 8.55 -6.29 -3.43
C LEU A 164 8.12 -6.54 -1.98
N VAL A 165 9.01 -6.25 -1.01
CA VAL A 165 8.67 -6.37 0.42
C VAL A 165 7.54 -5.39 0.79
N ARG A 166 7.57 -4.15 0.29
CA ARG A 166 6.48 -3.18 0.52
C ARG A 166 5.14 -3.67 -0.04
N GLU A 167 5.11 -4.19 -1.27
CA GLU A 167 3.86 -4.72 -1.84
C GLU A 167 3.32 -5.90 -1.03
N ARG A 168 4.18 -6.82 -0.59
CA ARG A 168 3.75 -7.94 0.27
C ARG A 168 3.25 -7.49 1.62
N TYR A 169 3.95 -6.55 2.25
CA TYR A 169 3.53 -5.98 3.51
C TYR A 169 2.13 -5.36 3.41
N ARG A 170 1.85 -4.62 2.31
CA ARG A 170 0.51 -4.10 2.04
C ARG A 170 -0.55 -5.20 1.94
N VAL A 171 -0.26 -6.27 1.20
CA VAL A 171 -1.18 -7.42 1.06
C VAL A 171 -1.45 -8.06 2.43
N LEU A 172 -0.40 -8.34 3.21
CA LEU A 172 -0.54 -8.93 4.54
C LEU A 172 -1.39 -8.06 5.47
N TRP A 173 -1.11 -6.76 5.51
CA TRP A 173 -1.85 -5.83 6.35
C TRP A 173 -3.33 -5.76 5.92
N ALA A 174 -3.58 -5.68 4.62
CA ALA A 174 -4.93 -5.62 4.08
C ALA A 174 -5.74 -6.90 4.38
N VAL A 175 -5.11 -8.09 4.35
CA VAL A 175 -5.72 -9.36 4.79
C VAL A 175 -6.15 -9.29 6.25
N THR A 176 -5.29 -8.79 7.14
CA THR A 176 -5.62 -8.70 8.59
C THR A 176 -6.73 -7.68 8.88
N ILE A 177 -6.77 -6.56 8.14
CA ILE A 177 -7.82 -5.54 8.27
C ILE A 177 -9.16 -6.10 7.82
N ASP A 178 -9.23 -6.65 6.61
CA ASP A 178 -10.48 -7.18 6.08
C ASP A 178 -10.96 -8.39 6.88
N GLY A 179 -10.04 -9.21 7.41
CA GLY A 179 -10.38 -10.29 8.34
C GLY A 179 -11.00 -9.79 9.66
N ARG A 180 -10.47 -8.70 10.24
CA ARG A 180 -11.05 -8.08 11.45
C ARG A 180 -12.42 -7.45 11.18
N LEU A 181 -12.58 -6.77 10.04
CA LEU A 181 -13.84 -6.19 9.62
C LEU A 181 -14.92 -7.25 9.37
N ASP A 182 -14.57 -8.33 8.66
CA ASP A 182 -15.45 -9.48 8.38
C ASP A 182 -15.95 -10.12 9.68
N ARG A 183 -15.05 -10.39 10.64
CA ARG A 183 -15.44 -10.93 11.97
C ARG A 183 -16.31 -9.97 12.78
N ALA A 184 -16.16 -8.66 12.59
CA ALA A 184 -17.02 -7.65 13.19
C ALA A 184 -18.37 -7.48 12.46
N GLY A 185 -18.67 -8.31 11.45
CA GLY A 185 -19.88 -8.23 10.64
C GLY A 185 -19.96 -6.96 9.78
N ARG A 186 -18.81 -6.37 9.45
CA ARG A 186 -18.71 -5.16 8.64
C ARG A 186 -18.36 -5.50 7.20
N ALA A 187 -18.93 -4.75 6.25
CA ALA A 187 -18.55 -4.85 4.85
C ALA A 187 -17.06 -4.49 4.67
N THR A 188 -16.37 -5.30 3.87
CA THR A 188 -14.94 -5.12 3.53
C THR A 188 -14.79 -4.56 2.12
N ILE A 189 -13.63 -3.97 1.82
CA ILE A 189 -13.31 -3.51 0.47
C ILE A 189 -13.08 -4.70 -0.50
N ALA A 190 -12.60 -5.82 0.04
CA ALA A 190 -12.39 -7.07 -0.68
C ALA A 190 -12.85 -8.24 0.18
N GLY A 191 -13.59 -9.17 -0.41
CA GLY A 191 -14.03 -10.39 0.26
C GLY A 191 -12.86 -11.37 0.51
N ARG A 192 -13.09 -12.35 1.38
CA ARG A 192 -12.09 -13.38 1.74
C ARG A 192 -11.45 -14.05 0.52
N ALA A 193 -12.27 -14.45 -0.47
CA ALA A 193 -11.77 -15.10 -1.69
C ALA A 193 -10.86 -14.19 -2.53
N GLN A 194 -11.20 -12.90 -2.64
CA GLN A 194 -10.38 -11.92 -3.37
C GLN A 194 -9.04 -11.69 -2.66
N ARG A 195 -9.06 -11.58 -1.33
CA ARG A 195 -7.83 -11.46 -0.51
C ARG A 195 -6.97 -12.71 -0.56
N GLN A 196 -7.58 -13.90 -0.55
CA GLN A 196 -6.87 -15.17 -0.74
C GLN A 196 -6.14 -15.17 -2.09
N ALA A 197 -6.83 -14.81 -3.18
CA ALA A 197 -6.23 -14.77 -4.51
C ALA A 197 -5.10 -13.73 -4.63
N GLU A 198 -5.22 -12.57 -3.98
CA GLU A 198 -4.16 -11.57 -3.91
C GLU A 198 -2.95 -12.05 -3.12
N PHE A 199 -3.18 -12.65 -1.96
CA PHE A 199 -2.16 -13.27 -1.13
C PHE A 199 -1.44 -14.40 -1.88
N ASP A 200 -2.18 -15.29 -2.56
CA ASP A 200 -1.60 -16.39 -3.33
C ASP A 200 -0.68 -15.90 -4.45
N ARG A 201 -1.03 -14.80 -5.11
CA ARG A 201 -0.15 -14.16 -6.10
C ARG A 201 1.10 -13.57 -5.47
N ALA A 202 0.96 -12.85 -4.35
CA ALA A 202 2.09 -12.19 -3.68
C ALA A 202 3.08 -13.20 -3.05
N PHE A 203 2.58 -14.37 -2.64
CA PHE A 203 3.31 -15.44 -1.95
C PHE A 203 3.42 -16.74 -2.75
N SER A 204 3.34 -16.68 -4.08
CA SER A 204 3.32 -17.84 -4.98
C SER A 204 4.52 -18.80 -4.83
N PHE A 205 5.62 -18.31 -4.27
CA PHE A 205 6.83 -19.07 -3.96
C PHE A 205 6.70 -20.02 -2.75
N TRP A 206 5.65 -19.88 -1.93
CA TRP A 206 5.33 -20.85 -0.88
C TRP A 206 4.47 -22.00 -1.44
N PRO A 207 4.63 -23.23 -0.92
CA PRO A 207 3.68 -24.31 -1.19
C PRO A 207 2.25 -23.91 -0.82
N GLU A 208 1.26 -24.42 -1.56
CA GLU A 208 -0.16 -24.10 -1.36
C GLU A 208 -0.64 -24.35 0.08
N SER A 209 -0.23 -25.47 0.70
CA SER A 209 -0.56 -25.79 2.09
C SER A 209 -0.13 -24.69 3.06
N ARG A 210 1.10 -24.18 2.90
CA ARG A 210 1.63 -23.08 3.70
C ARG A 210 0.88 -21.78 3.43
N ARG A 211 0.54 -21.49 2.17
CA ARG A 211 -0.24 -20.28 1.83
C ARG A 211 -1.60 -20.31 2.51
N GLN A 212 -2.29 -21.45 2.47
CA GLN A 212 -3.60 -21.62 3.11
C GLN A 212 -3.53 -21.48 4.64
N GLU A 213 -2.50 -22.07 5.26
CA GLU A 213 -2.25 -21.97 6.70
C GLU A 213 -2.02 -20.52 7.13
N VAL A 214 -1.05 -19.84 6.50
CA VAL A 214 -0.68 -18.46 6.84
C VAL A 214 -1.83 -17.50 6.56
N PHE A 215 -2.52 -17.63 5.43
CA PHE A 215 -3.68 -16.78 5.14
C PHE A 215 -4.77 -16.96 6.20
N THR A 216 -5.05 -18.20 6.60
CA THR A 216 -6.09 -18.47 7.61
C THR A 216 -5.72 -17.84 8.95
N ALA A 217 -4.46 -17.96 9.37
CA ALA A 217 -3.95 -17.32 10.58
C ALA A 217 -4.08 -15.79 10.52
N LEU A 218 -3.65 -15.16 9.43
CA LEU A 218 -3.77 -13.70 9.25
C LEU A 218 -5.22 -13.23 9.21
N TRP A 219 -6.10 -13.98 8.54
CA TRP A 219 -7.52 -13.63 8.45
C TRP A 219 -8.21 -13.70 9.81
N THR A 220 -7.79 -14.59 10.71
CA THR A 220 -8.43 -14.77 12.03
C THR A 220 -7.72 -13.99 13.15
N ASP A 221 -6.53 -13.44 12.90
CA ASP A 221 -5.76 -12.68 13.88
C ASP A 221 -6.51 -11.41 14.35
N PRO A 222 -6.83 -11.27 15.65
CA PRO A 222 -7.45 -10.06 16.19
C PRO A 222 -6.47 -8.92 16.46
N ALA A 223 -5.18 -9.21 16.58
CA ALA A 223 -4.16 -8.26 17.02
C ALA A 223 -2.85 -8.50 16.26
N PRO A 224 -2.82 -8.24 14.95
CA PRO A 224 -1.59 -8.36 14.17
C PRO A 224 -0.53 -7.41 14.72
N ALA A 225 0.74 -7.80 14.66
CA ALA A 225 1.86 -6.95 15.02
C ALA A 225 2.65 -6.55 13.77
N HIS A 226 3.03 -5.27 13.69
CA HIS A 226 3.83 -4.71 12.60
C HIS A 226 5.07 -5.56 12.28
N ALA A 227 5.82 -5.94 13.32
CA ALA A 227 7.04 -6.75 13.17
C ALA A 227 6.77 -8.13 12.58
N GLY A 228 5.65 -8.77 12.94
CA GLY A 228 5.25 -10.08 12.40
C GLY A 228 4.89 -10.01 10.92
N LEU A 229 4.12 -8.99 10.53
CA LEU A 229 3.77 -8.74 9.13
C LEU A 229 5.03 -8.43 8.31
N LEU A 230 5.93 -7.61 8.84
CA LEU A 230 7.17 -7.25 8.16
C LEU A 230 8.10 -8.46 7.98
N ALA A 231 8.23 -9.32 9.00
CA ALA A 231 9.02 -10.54 8.92
C ALA A 231 8.50 -11.51 7.84
N LEU A 232 7.18 -11.65 7.71
CA LEU A 232 6.57 -12.44 6.64
C LEU A 232 6.79 -11.81 5.26
N ALA A 233 6.66 -10.48 5.15
CA ALA A 233 6.87 -9.76 3.90
C ALA A 233 8.32 -9.87 3.40
N ALA A 234 9.29 -9.88 4.32
CA ALA A 234 10.71 -9.95 4.08
C ALA A 234 11.27 -11.38 3.94
N ASP A 235 10.42 -12.41 3.77
CA ASP A 235 10.86 -13.81 3.69
C ASP A 235 11.96 -13.99 2.62
N PRO A 236 13.17 -14.44 3.02
CA PRO A 236 14.30 -14.53 2.09
C PRO A 236 14.09 -15.58 1.00
N ARG A 237 13.21 -16.57 1.18
CA ARG A 237 12.88 -17.53 0.11
C ARG A 237 12.23 -16.84 -1.08
N ALA A 238 11.57 -15.72 -0.84
CA ALA A 238 10.96 -14.93 -1.86
C ALA A 238 11.97 -14.11 -2.66
N LEU A 239 13.01 -13.60 -1.98
CA LEU A 239 14.20 -12.97 -2.58
C LEU A 239 15.04 -14.01 -3.36
N ARG A 240 14.90 -15.29 -3.00
CA ARG A 240 15.51 -16.43 -3.70
C ARG A 240 14.62 -17.04 -4.80
N ALA A 241 13.30 -16.90 -4.75
CA ALA A 241 12.38 -17.44 -5.76
C ALA A 241 12.37 -16.62 -7.06
N THR A 242 12.81 -15.36 -7.01
CA THR A 242 13.24 -14.59 -8.18
C THR A 242 14.61 -15.03 -8.74
N ARG A 243 15.28 -16.00 -8.09
CA ARG A 243 16.60 -16.58 -8.45
C ARG A 243 16.45 -18.04 -8.89
N GLN A 244 15.59 -18.28 -9.85
CA GLN A 244 15.62 -19.51 -10.66
C GLN A 244 15.54 -19.09 -12.12
N PRO A 245 16.15 -19.84 -13.05
CA PRO A 245 16.55 -19.31 -14.35
C PRO A 245 15.34 -19.02 -15.24
N LEU A 246 14.71 -17.86 -14.99
CA LEU A 246 13.70 -17.25 -15.83
C LEU A 246 14.39 -16.12 -16.59
N PRO A 247 14.13 -15.98 -17.90
CA PRO A 247 14.68 -14.87 -18.66
C PRO A 247 14.30 -13.52 -18.03
N GLY A 248 15.29 -12.71 -17.69
CA GLY A 248 15.13 -11.42 -16.99
C GLY A 248 15.22 -11.50 -15.46
N GLY A 249 15.39 -12.69 -14.87
CA GLY A 249 15.64 -12.87 -13.43
C GLY A 249 17.06 -12.48 -13.02
N SER A 250 17.27 -12.14 -11.74
CA SER A 250 18.59 -11.75 -11.21
C SER A 250 19.47 -12.95 -10.91
N CYS A 251 20.71 -12.92 -11.38
CA CYS A 251 21.73 -13.93 -11.08
C CYS A 251 22.00 -13.99 -9.56
N PRO A 252 22.00 -15.17 -8.91
CA PRO A 252 22.21 -15.29 -7.47
C PRO A 252 23.63 -14.89 -6.99
N LEU A 253 24.60 -14.78 -7.90
CA LEU A 253 26.00 -14.46 -7.57
C LEU A 253 26.32 -12.96 -7.74
N CYS A 254 25.85 -12.34 -8.82
CA CYS A 254 26.14 -10.92 -9.13
C CYS A 254 24.92 -9.99 -9.11
N ASP A 255 23.73 -10.52 -8.85
CA ASP A 255 22.44 -9.82 -8.78
C ASP A 255 21.99 -9.07 -10.06
N PHE A 256 22.72 -9.25 -11.18
CA PHE A 256 22.32 -8.69 -12.47
C PHE A 256 21.16 -9.48 -13.10
N PRO A 257 20.12 -8.78 -13.62
CA PRO A 257 19.11 -9.40 -14.48
C PRO A 257 19.76 -10.05 -15.70
N THR A 258 19.42 -11.31 -15.97
CA THR A 258 19.97 -12.04 -17.11
C THR A 258 18.90 -12.80 -17.87
N PHE A 259 19.00 -12.76 -19.20
CA PHE A 259 18.26 -13.62 -20.11
C PHE A 259 19.10 -14.84 -20.53
N HIS A 260 20.38 -14.85 -20.17
CA HIS A 260 21.38 -15.83 -20.56
C HIS A 260 21.86 -16.58 -19.32
N TRP A 261 21.17 -17.68 -19.03
CA TRP A 261 21.47 -18.58 -17.93
C TRP A 261 22.32 -19.75 -18.43
N VAL A 262 23.31 -20.13 -17.63
CA VAL A 262 24.12 -21.32 -17.93
C VAL A 262 23.32 -22.57 -17.61
N ALA A 263 23.36 -23.53 -18.53
CA ALA A 263 22.80 -24.86 -18.27
C ALA A 263 23.58 -25.52 -17.12
N THR A 264 22.89 -25.85 -16.04
CA THR A 264 23.49 -26.43 -14.84
C THR A 264 24.25 -27.73 -15.11
N ALA A 265 23.76 -28.54 -16.05
CA ALA A 265 24.43 -29.75 -16.52
C ALA A 265 25.78 -29.51 -17.22
N ALA A 266 26.05 -28.28 -17.68
CA ALA A 266 27.30 -27.91 -18.34
C ALA A 266 28.36 -27.39 -17.36
N LEU A 267 28.02 -27.19 -16.09
CA LEU A 267 28.94 -26.62 -15.10
C LEU A 267 29.94 -27.64 -14.59
N ASN A 268 31.21 -27.25 -14.58
CA ASN A 268 32.27 -28.09 -14.07
C ASN A 268 32.18 -28.23 -12.53
N PRO A 269 32.33 -29.44 -11.95
CA PRO A 269 32.25 -29.66 -10.50
C PRO A 269 33.19 -28.79 -9.66
N GLN A 270 34.37 -28.42 -10.17
CA GLN A 270 35.29 -27.54 -9.43
C GLN A 270 34.82 -26.08 -9.43
N VAL A 271 34.11 -25.62 -10.49
CA VAL A 271 33.46 -24.31 -10.50
C VAL A 271 32.34 -24.27 -9.47
N ILE A 272 31.55 -25.34 -9.40
CA ILE A 272 30.51 -25.51 -8.37
C ILE A 272 31.12 -25.43 -6.96
N ALA A 273 32.22 -26.14 -6.71
CA ALA A 273 32.91 -26.11 -5.42
C ALA A 273 33.48 -24.72 -5.08
N ALA A 274 34.06 -24.01 -6.05
CA ALA A 274 34.58 -22.65 -5.85
C ALA A 274 33.46 -21.66 -5.52
N ILE A 275 32.34 -21.73 -6.24
CA ILE A 275 31.16 -20.91 -5.96
C ILE A 275 30.60 -21.24 -4.58
N GLN A 276 30.48 -22.52 -4.21
CA GLN A 276 29.96 -22.92 -2.89
C GLN A 276 30.88 -22.55 -1.73
N ALA A 277 32.19 -22.44 -1.95
CA ALA A 277 33.12 -21.94 -0.95
C ALA A 277 32.88 -20.46 -0.62
N GLU A 278 32.51 -19.64 -1.62
CA GLU A 278 32.21 -18.21 -1.45
C GLU A 278 30.73 -17.94 -1.13
N PHE A 279 29.83 -18.77 -1.64
CA PHE A 279 28.37 -18.69 -1.49
C PHE A 279 27.80 -20.02 -0.97
N PRO A 280 27.92 -20.34 0.34
CA PRO A 280 27.57 -21.65 0.89
C PRO A 280 26.09 -22.06 0.74
N SER A 281 25.20 -21.09 0.55
CA SER A 281 23.76 -21.34 0.37
C SER A 281 23.32 -21.48 -1.09
N TRP A 282 24.25 -21.39 -2.05
CA TRP A 282 23.95 -21.50 -3.47
C TRP A 282 23.85 -22.98 -3.90
N THR A 283 22.86 -23.31 -4.72
CA THR A 283 22.70 -24.62 -5.35
C THR A 283 22.65 -24.49 -6.88
N PRO A 284 23.07 -25.52 -7.64
CA PRO A 284 23.03 -25.47 -9.10
C PRO A 284 21.65 -25.10 -9.66
N ASP A 285 20.56 -25.59 -9.07
CA ASP A 285 19.18 -25.33 -9.51
C ASP A 285 18.76 -23.85 -9.46
N GLN A 286 19.51 -23.00 -8.74
CA GLN A 286 19.29 -21.55 -8.72
C GLN A 286 19.88 -20.84 -9.94
N GLY A 287 20.69 -21.54 -10.73
CA GLY A 287 21.34 -21.03 -11.94
C GLY A 287 22.46 -20.02 -11.65
N LEU A 288 23.17 -19.63 -12.70
CA LEU A 288 24.03 -18.45 -12.74
C LEU A 288 24.05 -17.87 -14.15
N CYS A 289 24.37 -16.58 -14.29
CA CYS A 289 24.54 -15.95 -15.59
C CYS A 289 25.87 -16.34 -16.25
N ASN A 290 25.93 -16.27 -17.59
CA ASN A 290 27.14 -16.57 -18.36
C ASN A 290 28.38 -15.81 -17.84
N ARG A 291 28.22 -14.53 -17.50
CA ARG A 291 29.33 -13.69 -17.03
C ARG A 291 29.94 -14.18 -15.71
N CYS A 292 29.11 -14.67 -14.78
CA CYS A 292 29.65 -15.26 -13.54
C CYS A 292 30.35 -16.58 -13.85
N ALA A 293 29.80 -17.40 -14.75
CA ALA A 293 30.43 -18.65 -15.14
C ALA A 293 31.80 -18.41 -15.76
N GLU A 294 31.91 -17.47 -16.70
CA GLU A 294 33.18 -17.06 -17.31
C GLU A 294 34.21 -16.60 -16.28
N VAL A 295 33.81 -15.84 -15.25
CA VAL A 295 34.72 -15.41 -14.17
C VAL A 295 35.27 -16.60 -13.39
N TYR A 296 34.42 -17.52 -12.95
CA TYR A 296 34.87 -18.70 -12.20
C TYR A 296 35.61 -19.72 -13.08
N GLU A 297 35.30 -19.78 -14.37
CA GLU A 297 36.01 -20.61 -15.35
C GLU A 297 37.38 -20.04 -15.70
N SER A 298 37.51 -18.71 -15.81
CA SER A 298 38.77 -18.02 -16.13
C SER A 298 39.71 -17.86 -14.95
N ALA A 299 39.18 -17.82 -13.71
CA ALA A 299 39.97 -17.89 -12.48
C ALA A 299 40.78 -19.20 -12.34
N ARG A 300 40.62 -20.15 -13.28
CA ARG A 300 41.45 -21.36 -13.45
C ARG A 300 42.82 -21.12 -14.07
N PHE A 301 43.09 -19.94 -14.62
CA PHE A 301 44.44 -19.58 -15.01
C PHE A 301 45.09 -18.80 -13.86
N PRO A 302 45.97 -19.42 -13.04
CA PRO A 302 46.94 -18.61 -12.33
C PRO A 302 47.70 -17.82 -13.39
N VAL A 303 47.57 -16.50 -13.39
CA VAL A 303 48.50 -15.63 -14.14
C VAL A 303 49.89 -16.02 -13.62
N PRO A 304 50.81 -16.53 -14.44
CA PRO A 304 52.17 -16.77 -13.99
C PRO A 304 52.73 -15.44 -13.51
N ALA A 305 53.30 -15.40 -12.31
CA ALA A 305 53.86 -14.19 -11.69
C ALA A 305 55.06 -13.56 -12.42
N ASN A 306 55.30 -13.91 -13.69
CA ASN A 306 56.47 -13.51 -14.47
C ASN A 306 56.07 -12.81 -15.78
N LEU A 307 55.22 -11.79 -15.71
CA LEU A 307 55.08 -10.78 -16.78
C LEU A 307 54.88 -9.39 -16.15
N CYS A 308 55.88 -8.98 -15.37
CA CYS A 308 56.24 -7.58 -15.20
C CYS A 308 57.70 -7.42 -15.65
N VAL A 309 57.90 -7.10 -16.93
CA VAL A 309 59.00 -6.26 -17.44
C VAL A 309 58.40 -5.38 -18.52
#